data_AF-A0A7W1J0V4-F1
#
_entry.id   AF-A0A7W1J0V4-F1
#
_cell.length_a   1.000
_cell.length_b   1.000
_cell.length_c   1.000
_cell.angle_alpha   90.00
_cell.angle_beta   90.00
_cell.angle_gamma   90.00
#
_symmetry.space_group_name_H-M   'P 1'
#
loop_
_entity.id
_entity.type
_entity.pdbx_description
1 polymer ?
#
loop_
_entity_poly.entity_id
_entity_poly.type
_entity_poly.pdbx_seq_one_letter_code
_entity_poly.pdbx_strand_id
1 'polypeptide(L)'
;MSQRPRPVLIIAILAAAVTTTVAAVAWQRPAERPAERPAKVTVATSGYLTELTDLNQRLTMLDRRAQAMPTSWMAREQLAQAYLDRARLTGVYDDYSRAQGEIDASFAIAPPGAGPFTTRASLAFAIHRFDTIAGDLAVAERALSVNDEELAGLRALRAQAAYHRGDYDQAEADYAESLRLKRDWSTLCGKALLRATTGDPDTGDRMYQMARSMAVTATPRQLAWLDLQRGLLALARGRYADAETSYRSADAVFPGWWVIEEHLAEIAALQGRRDEARERYRELIERTGNPEFMDALAEILREDGDQAGASALTQRATAAFADLIAEHPAAATGHALDHFIASDPQPDLAVRLAELNRDQRAGGAALTALIEAYLAAGRHEQALATARQLLATRWDTADGHAAASRALAACGEVASARTQARRARELNPLIEIEPTLLVD
;
A
#
# COMPACT_ATOMS: atom_id res chain seq x y z
N MET A 1 27.84 11.04 -26.68
CA MET A 1 26.89 12.15 -26.87
C MET A 1 25.55 11.55 -27.21
N SER A 2 24.53 11.86 -26.39
CA SER A 2 23.10 11.47 -26.48
C SER A 2 22.84 9.95 -26.40
N GLN A 3 22.11 9.40 -25.43
CA GLN A 3 20.93 9.90 -24.72
C GLN A 3 20.93 9.37 -23.27
N ARG A 4 20.61 10.22 -22.29
CA ARG A 4 20.02 9.74 -21.03
C ARG A 4 18.54 9.48 -21.31
N PRO A 5 18.05 8.29 -20.98
CA PRO A 5 16.83 8.21 -20.19
C PRO A 5 17.13 7.40 -18.93
N ARG A 6 16.77 7.96 -17.77
CA ARG A 6 16.74 7.32 -16.46
C ARG A 6 15.81 8.14 -15.57
N PRO A 7 15.01 7.45 -14.74
CA PRO A 7 13.81 6.73 -15.13
C PRO A 7 12.61 7.69 -15.19
N VAL A 8 11.50 7.29 -15.79
CA VAL A 8 10.20 7.77 -15.28
C VAL A 8 10.01 7.00 -13.98
N LEU A 9 10.10 7.67 -12.83
CA LEU A 9 9.70 7.07 -11.56
C LEU A 9 8.21 6.76 -11.67
N ILE A 10 7.86 5.53 -12.06
CA ILE A 10 6.59 4.96 -11.61
C ILE A 10 6.80 4.88 -10.12
N ILE A 11 6.18 5.79 -9.35
CA ILE A 11 6.13 5.68 -7.89
C ILE A 11 5.64 4.24 -7.68
N ALA A 12 6.47 3.39 -7.09
CA ALA A 12 6.12 1.99 -6.91
C ALA A 12 4.73 1.99 -6.29
N ILE A 13 3.78 1.40 -7.02
CA ILE A 13 2.34 1.47 -6.73
C ILE A 13 2.16 1.32 -5.23
N LEU A 14 1.68 2.39 -4.59
CA LEU A 14 1.29 2.50 -3.17
C LEU A 14 0.08 1.59 -2.86
N ALA A 15 0.06 0.37 -3.38
CA ALA A 15 -0.94 -0.64 -3.05
C ALA A 15 -0.73 -1.21 -1.63
N ALA A 16 0.40 -0.95 -0.97
CA ALA A 16 0.69 -1.57 0.34
C ALA A 16 0.34 -0.70 1.56
N ALA A 17 0.39 0.63 1.50
CA ALA A 17 0.20 1.48 2.70
C ALA A 17 -1.28 1.84 2.96
N VAL A 18 -2.14 1.75 1.95
CA VAL A 18 -3.58 2.03 2.08
C VAL A 18 -4.40 0.76 1.96
N THR A 19 -3.88 -0.42 2.28
CA THR A 19 -4.78 -1.57 2.48
C THR A 19 -5.61 -1.33 3.73
N THR A 20 -6.81 -0.77 3.54
CA THR A 20 -7.83 -0.77 4.59
C THR A 20 -8.13 -2.23 4.91
N THR A 21 -7.71 -2.70 6.07
CA THR A 21 -8.31 -3.87 6.69
C THR A 21 -9.76 -3.50 7.04
N VAL A 22 -10.66 -3.58 6.07
CA VAL A 22 -12.10 -3.41 6.27
C VAL A 22 -12.62 -4.44 7.29
N ALA A 23 -11.89 -5.54 7.49
CA ALA A 23 -12.13 -6.51 8.56
C ALA A 23 -12.22 -5.88 9.97
N ALA A 24 -11.58 -4.72 10.22
CA ALA A 24 -11.67 -4.05 11.53
C ALA A 24 -12.93 -3.17 11.71
N VAL A 25 -13.63 -2.79 10.64
CA VAL A 25 -14.85 -1.96 10.75
C VAL A 25 -16.08 -2.82 11.09
N ALA A 26 -16.03 -4.13 10.85
CA ALA A 26 -17.12 -5.05 11.16
C ALA A 26 -17.29 -5.34 12.67
N TRP A 27 -16.38 -4.87 13.54
CA TRP A 27 -16.38 -5.24 14.97
C TRP A 27 -16.99 -4.22 15.94
N GLN A 28 -17.62 -3.16 15.44
CA GLN A 28 -18.50 -2.38 16.31
C GLN A 28 -19.80 -3.18 16.51
N ARG A 29 -19.97 -3.80 17.69
CA ARG A 29 -21.31 -4.18 18.16
C ARG A 29 -22.21 -2.96 17.92
N PRO A 30 -23.32 -3.08 17.15
CA PRO A 30 -24.23 -1.98 17.03
C PRO A 30 -24.71 -1.64 18.45
N ALA A 31 -24.43 -0.43 18.92
CA ALA A 31 -25.28 0.13 19.94
C ALA A 31 -26.70 0.09 19.36
N GLU A 32 -27.65 -0.54 20.05
CA GLU A 32 -29.06 -0.50 19.66
C GLU A 32 -29.45 0.97 19.44
N ARG A 33 -29.63 1.36 18.17
CA ARG A 33 -30.18 2.67 17.83
C ARG A 33 -31.70 2.58 17.93
N PRO A 34 -32.38 3.54 18.58
CA PRO A 34 -33.83 3.64 18.48
C PRO A 34 -34.24 3.79 17.01
N ALA A 35 -35.35 3.17 16.60
CA ALA A 35 -35.81 3.16 15.22
C ALA A 35 -35.97 4.59 14.65
N GLU A 36 -35.18 4.92 13.63
CA GLU A 36 -35.25 6.21 12.93
C GLU A 36 -36.15 6.15 11.67
N ARG A 37 -36.97 7.20 11.52
CA ARG A 37 -37.79 7.50 10.34
C ARG A 37 -36.90 7.69 9.09
N PRO A 38 -37.43 7.47 7.87
CA PRO A 38 -36.62 7.58 6.65
C PRO A 38 -36.06 9.00 6.49
N ALA A 39 -34.76 9.14 6.70
CA ALA A 39 -34.03 10.38 6.51
C ALA A 39 -33.91 10.69 5.02
N LYS A 40 -34.21 11.94 4.65
CA LYS A 40 -33.81 12.51 3.36
C LYS A 40 -32.30 12.39 3.24
N VAL A 41 -31.80 11.89 2.11
CA VAL A 41 -30.36 11.90 1.79
C VAL A 41 -29.93 13.35 1.60
N THR A 42 -29.56 14.01 2.68
CA THR A 42 -28.66 15.16 2.65
C THR A 42 -27.27 14.59 2.39
N VAL A 43 -26.68 14.91 1.23
CA VAL A 43 -25.24 14.75 1.01
C VAL A 43 -24.56 15.62 2.05
N ALA A 44 -24.22 15.05 3.20
CA ALA A 44 -23.32 15.69 4.12
C ALA A 44 -22.01 15.94 3.37
N THR A 45 -21.42 17.09 3.60
CA THR A 45 -20.06 17.50 3.21
C THR A 45 -19.02 16.47 3.67
N SER A 46 -18.93 15.33 2.98
CA SER A 46 -18.00 14.24 3.24
C SER A 46 -16.70 14.46 2.48
N GLY A 47 -15.57 14.29 3.15
CA GLY A 47 -14.24 14.47 2.58
C GLY A 47 -13.17 14.33 3.67
N TYR A 48 -11.90 14.38 3.28
CA TYR A 48 -10.76 14.12 4.17
C TYR A 48 -10.79 14.95 5.47
N LEU A 49 -11.01 16.26 5.36
CA LEU A 49 -10.98 17.16 6.52
C LEU A 49 -12.15 16.91 7.50
N THR A 50 -13.33 16.57 6.99
CA THR A 50 -14.48 16.24 7.83
C THR A 50 -14.21 14.96 8.63
N GLU A 51 -13.76 13.89 7.95
CA GLU A 51 -13.47 12.61 8.61
C GLU A 51 -12.31 12.75 9.62
N LEU A 52 -11.27 13.54 9.30
CA LEU A 52 -10.17 13.84 10.23
C LEU A 52 -10.67 14.58 11.47
N THR A 53 -11.58 15.54 11.31
CA THR A 53 -12.16 16.29 12.43
C THR A 53 -12.98 15.38 13.34
N ASP A 54 -13.85 14.56 12.77
CA ASP A 54 -14.67 13.59 13.51
C ASP A 54 -13.78 12.58 14.26
N LEU A 55 -12.71 12.11 13.62
CA LEU A 55 -11.78 11.16 14.22
C LEU A 55 -10.97 11.77 15.38
N ASN A 56 -10.57 13.03 15.27
CA ASN A 56 -9.91 13.75 16.36
C ASN A 56 -10.83 13.95 17.57
N GLN A 57 -12.12 14.23 17.34
CA GLN A 57 -13.12 14.29 18.41
C GLN A 57 -13.32 12.92 19.06
N ARG A 58 -13.40 11.84 18.25
CA ARG A 58 -13.52 10.48 18.74
C ARG A 58 -12.31 10.06 19.59
N LEU A 59 -11.09 10.39 19.16
CA LEU A 59 -9.87 10.15 19.94
C LEU A 59 -9.92 10.83 21.30
N THR A 60 -10.33 12.10 21.34
CA THR A 60 -10.48 12.84 22.61
C THR A 60 -11.48 12.17 23.55
N MET A 61 -12.58 11.65 23.02
CA MET A 61 -13.58 10.94 23.82
C MET A 61 -13.05 9.58 24.33
N LEU A 62 -12.39 8.81 23.47
CA LEU A 62 -11.85 7.50 23.80
C LEU A 62 -10.69 7.58 24.80
N ASP A 63 -9.85 8.62 24.71
CA ASP A 63 -8.79 8.90 25.68
C ASP A 63 -9.37 9.12 27.08
N ARG A 64 -10.36 9.99 27.23
CA ARG A 64 -11.06 10.18 28.53
C ARG A 64 -11.69 8.89 29.04
N ARG A 65 -12.24 8.06 28.15
CA ARG A 65 -12.84 6.77 28.53
C ARG A 65 -11.78 5.79 29.03
N ALA A 66 -10.64 5.69 28.35
CA ALA A 66 -9.52 4.84 28.76
C ALA A 66 -8.96 5.28 30.13
N GLN A 67 -8.85 6.59 30.36
CA GLN A 67 -8.42 7.14 31.65
C GLN A 67 -9.44 6.88 32.78
N ALA A 68 -10.74 7.00 32.50
CA ALA A 68 -11.80 6.72 33.46
C ALA A 68 -11.96 5.21 33.78
N MET A 69 -11.45 4.34 32.90
CA MET A 69 -11.53 2.88 33.04
C MET A 69 -10.12 2.26 32.98
N PRO A 70 -9.23 2.54 33.95
CA PRO A 70 -7.80 2.21 33.85
C PRO A 70 -7.51 0.70 33.80
N THR A 71 -8.44 -0.14 34.27
CA THR A 71 -8.34 -1.61 34.27
C THR A 71 -9.12 -2.27 33.13
N SER A 72 -9.62 -1.48 32.16
CA SER A 72 -10.33 -2.00 31.00
C SER A 72 -9.42 -2.08 29.78
N TRP A 73 -8.92 -3.28 29.48
CA TRP A 73 -8.15 -3.51 28.26
C TRP A 73 -8.97 -3.20 26.99
N MET A 74 -10.29 -3.41 27.02
CA MET A 74 -11.18 -3.07 25.90
C MET A 74 -11.29 -1.56 25.66
N ALA A 75 -11.24 -0.73 26.71
CA ALA A 75 -11.28 0.72 26.55
C ALA A 75 -10.01 1.24 25.87
N ARG A 76 -8.86 0.64 26.21
CA ARG A 76 -7.57 0.93 25.57
C ARG A 76 -7.50 0.41 24.14
N GLU A 77 -8.02 -0.78 23.87
CA GLU A 77 -8.12 -1.31 22.50
C GLU A 77 -8.93 -0.37 21.58
N GLN A 78 -10.05 0.18 22.05
CA GLN A 78 -10.84 1.13 21.27
C GLN A 78 -10.04 2.41 20.94
N LEU A 79 -9.24 2.90 21.89
CA LEU A 79 -8.34 4.03 21.67
C LEU A 79 -7.23 3.67 20.66
N ALA A 80 -6.64 2.48 20.76
CA ALA A 80 -5.66 1.98 19.80
C ALA A 80 -6.24 1.92 18.38
N GLN A 81 -7.46 1.38 18.22
CA GLN A 81 -8.15 1.31 16.93
C GLN A 81 -8.37 2.70 16.32
N ALA A 82 -8.74 3.69 17.14
CA ALA A 82 -8.92 5.06 16.66
C ALA A 82 -7.58 5.72 16.23
N TYR A 83 -6.47 5.41 16.91
CA TYR A 83 -5.14 5.83 16.45
C TYR A 83 -4.77 5.15 15.13
N LEU A 84 -5.00 3.85 14.98
CA LEU A 84 -4.78 3.15 13.71
C LEU A 84 -5.60 3.73 12.56
N ASP A 85 -6.87 4.04 12.81
CA ASP A 85 -7.73 4.64 11.80
C ASP A 85 -7.22 6.03 11.37
N ARG A 86 -6.65 6.80 12.32
CA ARG A 86 -6.09 8.12 12.01
C ARG A 86 -4.79 7.99 11.24
N ALA A 87 -3.91 7.08 11.65
CA ALA A 87 -2.67 6.77 10.94
C ALA A 87 -2.94 6.40 9.48
N ARG A 88 -3.95 5.57 9.21
CA ARG A 88 -4.34 5.17 7.85
C ARG A 88 -4.95 6.31 7.02
N LEU A 89 -5.58 7.27 7.68
CA LEU A 89 -6.16 8.43 7.01
C LEU A 89 -5.08 9.47 6.66
N THR A 90 -4.17 9.74 7.59
CA THR A 90 -3.21 10.86 7.52
C THR A 90 -1.82 10.45 7.04
N GLY A 91 -1.45 9.18 7.12
CA GLY A 91 -0.07 8.72 6.87
C GLY A 91 0.91 9.05 8.00
N VAL A 92 0.45 9.58 9.14
CA VAL A 92 1.31 9.99 10.26
C VAL A 92 1.73 8.77 11.08
N TYR A 93 3.04 8.48 11.09
CA TYR A 93 3.58 7.28 11.75
C TYR A 93 3.49 7.29 13.27
N ASP A 94 3.52 8.46 13.91
CA ASP A 94 3.34 8.61 15.36
C ASP A 94 2.06 7.95 15.87
N ASP A 95 1.00 7.94 15.05
CA ASP A 95 -0.26 7.29 15.43
C ASP A 95 -0.15 5.76 15.46
N TYR A 96 0.71 5.16 14.63
CA TYR A 96 1.01 3.73 14.76
C TYR A 96 1.75 3.43 16.07
N SER A 97 2.69 4.29 16.47
CA SER A 97 3.39 4.17 17.76
C SER A 97 2.44 4.32 18.95
N ARG A 98 1.50 5.27 18.89
CA ARG A 98 0.47 5.45 19.92
C ARG A 98 -0.48 4.25 19.99
N ALA A 99 -0.89 3.72 18.84
CA ALA A 99 -1.70 2.50 18.79
C ALA A 99 -0.96 1.32 19.42
N GLN A 100 0.34 1.14 19.12
CA GLN A 100 1.16 0.10 19.73
C GLN A 100 1.19 0.23 21.26
N GLY A 101 1.42 1.43 21.79
CA GLY A 101 1.45 1.67 23.23
C GLY A 101 0.13 1.29 23.93
N GLU A 102 -1.02 1.62 23.32
CA GLU A 102 -2.32 1.24 23.87
C GLU A 102 -2.62 -0.25 23.75
N ILE A 103 -2.14 -0.92 22.69
CA ILE A 103 -2.21 -2.38 22.53
C ILE A 103 -1.37 -3.07 23.62
N ASP A 104 -0.16 -2.61 23.87
CA ASP A 104 0.72 -3.18 24.89
C ASP A 104 0.13 -2.99 26.29
N ALA A 105 -0.39 -1.79 26.58
CA ALA A 105 -1.11 -1.52 27.83
C ALA A 105 -2.38 -2.38 27.97
N SER A 106 -3.07 -2.68 26.87
CA SER A 106 -4.22 -3.60 26.89
C SER A 106 -3.79 -5.02 27.26
N PHE A 107 -2.69 -5.55 26.69
CA PHE A 107 -2.19 -6.88 27.04
C PHE A 107 -1.67 -6.98 28.47
N ALA A 108 -1.13 -5.90 29.04
CA ALA A 108 -0.73 -5.87 30.45
C ALA A 108 -1.92 -6.02 31.43
N ILE A 109 -3.13 -5.68 30.98
CA ILE A 109 -4.37 -5.74 31.76
C ILE A 109 -5.16 -7.02 31.46
N ALA A 110 -5.12 -7.51 30.22
CA ALA A 110 -5.95 -8.60 29.76
C ALA A 110 -5.59 -9.93 30.47
N PRO A 111 -6.60 -10.74 30.87
CA PRO A 111 -6.37 -12.10 31.32
C PRO A 111 -5.69 -12.97 30.26
N PRO A 112 -5.00 -14.07 30.64
CA PRO A 112 -4.41 -14.99 29.68
C PRO A 112 -5.43 -15.48 28.65
N GLY A 113 -5.08 -15.37 27.37
CA GLY A 113 -5.95 -15.75 26.24
C GLY A 113 -6.99 -14.71 25.84
N ALA A 114 -7.06 -13.57 26.54
CA ALA A 114 -7.82 -12.39 26.13
C ALA A 114 -6.88 -11.26 25.69
N GLY A 115 -7.44 -10.22 25.08
CA GLY A 115 -6.69 -9.04 24.65
C GLY A 115 -6.89 -8.71 23.17
N PRO A 116 -6.26 -7.63 22.70
CA PRO A 116 -6.52 -7.06 21.38
C PRO A 116 -5.77 -7.77 20.25
N PHE A 117 -5.88 -9.10 20.14
CA PHE A 117 -5.13 -9.89 19.15
C PHE A 117 -5.42 -9.46 17.71
N THR A 118 -6.68 -9.25 17.35
CA THR A 118 -7.05 -8.76 16.00
C THR A 118 -6.51 -7.36 15.76
N THR A 119 -6.59 -6.47 16.74
CA THR A 119 -6.06 -5.10 16.61
C THR A 119 -4.54 -5.08 16.52
N ARG A 120 -3.82 -5.95 17.25
CA ARG A 120 -2.38 -6.13 17.09
C ARG A 120 -2.02 -6.69 15.72
N ALA A 121 -2.75 -7.69 15.22
CA ALA A 121 -2.58 -8.19 13.84
C ALA A 121 -2.84 -7.08 12.79
N SER A 122 -3.83 -6.23 13.03
CA SER A 122 -4.17 -5.10 12.13
C SER A 122 -3.10 -4.01 12.13
N LEU A 123 -2.50 -3.72 13.29
CA LEU A 123 -1.33 -2.85 13.40
C LEU A 123 -0.14 -3.48 12.68
N ALA A 124 0.19 -4.73 13.00
CA ALA A 124 1.30 -5.46 12.42
C ALA A 124 1.23 -5.46 10.88
N PHE A 125 0.03 -5.66 10.34
CA PHE A 125 -0.23 -5.53 8.90
C PHE A 125 0.10 -4.12 8.36
N ALA A 126 -0.39 -3.07 9.03
CA ALA A 126 -0.18 -1.67 8.62
C ALA A 126 1.29 -1.22 8.68
N ILE A 127 2.12 -1.83 9.53
CA ILE A 127 3.55 -1.54 9.66
C ILE A 127 4.45 -2.66 9.08
N HIS A 128 3.88 -3.51 8.22
CA HIS A 128 4.57 -4.56 7.46
C HIS A 128 5.26 -5.67 8.28
N ARG A 129 4.77 -5.97 9.49
CA ARG A 129 5.22 -7.09 10.35
C ARG A 129 4.33 -8.32 10.15
N PHE A 130 4.42 -8.95 8.98
CA PHE A 130 3.49 -10.01 8.58
C PHE A 130 3.70 -11.35 9.29
N ASP A 131 4.90 -11.59 9.83
CA ASP A 131 5.30 -12.81 10.54
C ASP A 131 4.53 -13.03 11.84
N THR A 132 4.16 -11.95 12.55
CA THR A 132 3.44 -12.03 13.83
C THR A 132 1.93 -12.24 13.66
N ILE A 133 1.38 -11.97 12.48
CA ILE A 133 -0.08 -11.95 12.24
C ILE A 133 -0.70 -13.35 12.44
N ALA A 134 -0.08 -14.40 11.90
CA ALA A 134 -0.65 -15.74 11.92
C ALA A 134 -0.89 -16.25 13.36
N GLY A 135 0.02 -15.94 14.29
CA GLY A 135 -0.11 -16.30 15.70
C GLY A 135 -1.30 -15.62 16.37
N ASP A 136 -1.47 -14.31 16.15
CA ASP A 136 -2.56 -13.52 16.71
C ASP A 136 -3.93 -13.99 16.18
N LEU A 137 -4.03 -14.22 14.87
CA LEU A 137 -5.26 -14.72 14.27
C LEU A 137 -5.61 -16.12 14.77
N ALA A 138 -4.62 -17.00 14.97
CA ALA A 138 -4.88 -18.33 15.53
C ALA A 138 -5.41 -18.29 16.97
N VAL A 139 -5.02 -17.30 17.78
CA VAL A 139 -5.61 -17.09 19.11
C VAL A 139 -7.05 -16.58 18.98
N ALA A 140 -7.28 -15.57 18.12
CA ALA A 140 -8.61 -15.02 17.88
C ALA A 140 -9.60 -16.08 17.38
N GLU A 141 -9.18 -16.95 16.46
CA GLU A 141 -10.00 -18.04 15.90
C GLU A 141 -10.44 -19.07 16.95
N ARG A 142 -9.68 -19.26 18.04
CA ARG A 142 -10.00 -20.21 19.11
C ARG A 142 -10.93 -19.62 20.18
N ALA A 143 -11.30 -18.34 20.10
CA ALA A 143 -12.21 -17.75 21.05
C ALA A 143 -13.61 -18.40 20.94
N LEU A 144 -14.26 -18.66 22.09
CA LEU A 144 -15.50 -19.44 22.20
C LEU A 144 -16.72 -18.86 21.44
N SER A 145 -16.63 -17.66 20.87
CA SER A 145 -17.77 -16.93 20.32
C SER A 145 -17.53 -16.36 18.92
N VAL A 146 -16.56 -16.88 18.16
CA VAL A 146 -16.30 -16.45 16.78
C VAL A 146 -17.45 -16.93 15.88
N ASN A 147 -18.17 -15.99 15.27
CA ASN A 147 -19.20 -16.28 14.27
C ASN A 147 -18.61 -16.31 12.84
N ASP A 148 -19.41 -16.73 11.84
CA ASP A 148 -18.96 -16.86 10.44
C ASP A 148 -18.45 -15.54 9.84
N GLU A 149 -19.03 -14.40 10.22
CA GLU A 149 -18.58 -13.09 9.76
C GLU A 149 -17.23 -12.70 10.36
N GLU A 150 -17.05 -12.92 11.66
CA GLU A 150 -15.77 -12.69 12.34
C GLU A 150 -14.70 -13.63 11.77
N LEU A 151 -15.03 -14.91 11.59
CA LEU A 151 -14.12 -15.88 10.99
C LEU A 151 -13.75 -15.49 9.56
N ALA A 152 -14.69 -15.01 8.74
CA ALA A 152 -14.41 -14.48 7.41
C ALA A 152 -13.39 -13.33 7.49
N GLY A 153 -13.58 -12.37 8.40
CA GLY A 153 -12.63 -11.27 8.60
C GLY A 153 -11.22 -11.74 8.97
N LEU A 154 -11.10 -12.73 9.87
CA LEU A 154 -9.80 -13.32 10.24
C LEU A 154 -9.15 -14.03 9.04
N ARG A 155 -9.90 -14.81 8.26
CA ARG A 155 -9.41 -15.45 7.03
C ARG A 155 -8.96 -14.42 5.99
N ALA A 156 -9.71 -13.35 5.78
CA ALA A 156 -9.34 -12.28 4.86
C ALA A 156 -8.03 -11.57 5.27
N LEU A 157 -7.81 -11.32 6.57
CA LEU A 157 -6.55 -10.74 7.05
C LEU A 157 -5.39 -11.72 6.91
N ARG A 158 -5.60 -13.01 7.18
CA ARG A 158 -4.58 -14.04 6.94
C ARG A 158 -4.21 -14.14 5.46
N ALA A 159 -5.20 -14.06 4.56
CA ALA A 159 -4.99 -14.08 3.12
C ALA A 159 -4.11 -12.90 2.67
N GLN A 160 -4.40 -11.69 3.15
CA GLN A 160 -3.60 -10.50 2.85
C GLN A 160 -2.16 -10.64 3.37
N ALA A 161 -1.98 -11.13 4.60
CA ALA A 161 -0.65 -11.38 5.15
C ALA A 161 0.12 -12.45 4.36
N ALA A 162 -0.55 -13.54 3.94
CA ALA A 162 0.04 -14.57 3.10
C ALA A 162 0.47 -14.01 1.73
N TYR A 163 -0.36 -13.17 1.10
CA TYR A 163 -0.04 -12.49 -0.16
C TYR A 163 1.25 -11.67 -0.06
N HIS A 164 1.40 -10.84 1.00
CA HIS A 164 2.62 -10.03 1.19
C HIS A 164 3.86 -10.84 1.57
N ARG A 165 3.69 -12.06 2.12
CA ARG A 165 4.79 -13.00 2.38
C ARG A 165 5.17 -13.85 1.15
N GLY A 166 4.42 -13.77 0.05
CA GLY A 166 4.63 -14.58 -1.16
C GLY A 166 3.95 -15.95 -1.13
N ASP A 167 3.17 -16.26 -0.09
CA ASP A 167 2.40 -17.50 0.06
C ASP A 167 1.08 -17.41 -0.74
N TYR A 168 1.18 -17.25 -2.07
CA TYR A 168 0.02 -16.97 -2.94
C TYR A 168 -1.05 -18.07 -2.94
N ASP A 169 -0.66 -19.33 -2.75
CA ASP A 169 -1.61 -20.45 -2.69
C ASP A 169 -2.40 -20.43 -1.38
N GLN A 170 -1.76 -20.09 -0.26
CA GLN A 170 -2.47 -19.88 1.00
C GLN A 170 -3.38 -18.66 0.90
N ALA A 171 -2.92 -17.57 0.30
CA ALA A 171 -3.74 -16.38 0.08
C ALA A 171 -5.01 -16.71 -0.72
N GLU A 172 -4.89 -17.48 -1.81
CA GLU A 172 -6.04 -17.91 -2.62
C GLU A 172 -7.03 -18.75 -1.81
N ALA A 173 -6.54 -19.73 -1.03
CA ALA A 173 -7.36 -20.60 -0.20
C ALA A 173 -8.11 -19.81 0.89
N ASP A 174 -7.43 -18.88 1.55
CA ASP A 174 -8.01 -18.07 2.64
C ASP A 174 -9.01 -17.04 2.11
N TYR A 175 -8.75 -16.40 0.96
CA TYR A 175 -9.75 -15.56 0.32
C TYR A 175 -10.97 -16.35 -0.12
N ALA A 176 -10.79 -17.57 -0.66
CA ALA A 176 -11.90 -18.42 -1.07
C ALA A 176 -12.76 -18.83 0.13
N GLU A 177 -12.15 -19.23 1.24
CA GLU A 177 -12.87 -19.59 2.46
C GLU A 177 -13.58 -18.39 3.10
N SER A 178 -12.92 -17.23 3.15
CA SER A 178 -13.54 -15.99 3.62
C SER A 178 -14.80 -15.65 2.82
N LEU A 179 -14.73 -15.69 1.48
CA LEU A 179 -15.86 -15.41 0.60
C LEU A 179 -16.97 -16.47 0.67
N ARG A 180 -16.63 -17.72 1.04
CA ARG A 180 -17.59 -18.80 1.29
C ARG A 180 -18.38 -18.54 2.58
N LEU A 181 -17.69 -18.10 3.64
CA LEU A 181 -18.30 -17.76 4.94
C LEU A 181 -19.18 -16.51 4.83
N LYS A 182 -18.65 -15.45 4.21
CA LYS A 182 -19.36 -14.20 3.97
C LYS A 182 -18.97 -13.60 2.64
N ARG A 183 -19.97 -13.38 1.77
CA ARG A 183 -19.77 -12.59 0.56
C ARG A 183 -19.54 -11.13 0.96
N ASP A 184 -18.31 -10.67 0.76
CA ASP A 184 -17.85 -9.36 1.22
C ASP A 184 -17.05 -8.66 0.11
N TRP A 185 -17.32 -7.36 -0.08
CA TRP A 185 -16.69 -6.59 -1.15
C TRP A 185 -15.20 -6.35 -0.89
N SER A 186 -14.79 -6.22 0.38
CA SER A 186 -13.40 -5.93 0.72
C SER A 186 -12.50 -7.15 0.54
N THR A 187 -13.00 -8.32 0.92
CA THR A 187 -12.36 -9.61 0.66
C THR A 187 -12.22 -9.84 -0.84
N LEU A 188 -13.25 -9.47 -1.62
CA LEU A 188 -13.22 -9.58 -3.08
C LEU A 188 -12.12 -8.69 -3.69
N CYS A 189 -11.82 -7.54 -3.09
CA CYS A 189 -10.72 -6.67 -3.54
C CYS A 189 -9.35 -7.25 -3.28
N GLY A 190 -9.13 -7.85 -2.11
CA GLY A 190 -7.89 -8.57 -1.82
C GLY A 190 -7.66 -9.71 -2.83
N LYS A 191 -8.73 -10.46 -3.15
CA LYS A 191 -8.68 -11.51 -4.17
C LYS A 191 -8.47 -10.94 -5.59
N ALA A 192 -9.05 -9.77 -5.89
CA ALA A 192 -8.83 -9.07 -7.16
C ALA A 192 -7.35 -8.69 -7.36
N LEU A 193 -6.71 -8.14 -6.32
CA LEU A 193 -5.28 -7.83 -6.32
C LEU A 193 -4.43 -9.08 -6.53
N LEU A 194 -4.73 -10.16 -5.79
CA LEU A 194 -4.04 -11.44 -5.96
C LEU A 194 -4.14 -11.93 -7.40
N ARG A 195 -5.33 -11.89 -8.02
CA ARG A 195 -5.50 -12.30 -9.42
C ARG A 195 -4.74 -11.40 -10.38
N ALA A 196 -4.78 -10.09 -10.14
CA ALA A 196 -4.11 -9.13 -11.00
C ALA A 196 -2.59 -9.23 -11.01
N THR A 197 -2.00 -9.62 -9.88
CA THR A 197 -0.55 -9.75 -9.72
C THR A 197 -0.03 -11.18 -9.93
N THR A 198 -0.93 -12.16 -10.10
CA THR A 198 -0.59 -13.56 -10.37
C THR A 198 -1.09 -14.09 -11.71
N GLY A 199 -1.20 -13.17 -12.68
CA GLY A 199 -1.34 -13.49 -14.11
C GLY A 199 -2.73 -13.42 -14.71
N ASP A 200 -3.73 -12.88 -13.99
CA ASP A 200 -5.06 -12.61 -14.53
C ASP A 200 -5.58 -11.20 -14.15
N PRO A 201 -4.95 -10.12 -14.66
CA PRO A 201 -5.35 -8.74 -14.41
C PRO A 201 -6.75 -8.39 -14.94
N ASP A 202 -7.24 -9.08 -15.97
CA ASP A 202 -8.60 -8.84 -16.48
C ASP A 202 -9.66 -9.40 -15.53
N THR A 203 -9.44 -10.58 -14.95
CA THR A 203 -10.32 -11.07 -13.88
C THR A 203 -10.21 -10.20 -12.63
N GLY A 204 -9.00 -9.75 -12.27
CA GLY A 204 -8.80 -8.78 -11.19
C GLY A 204 -9.68 -7.53 -11.35
N ASP A 205 -9.63 -6.87 -12.52
CA ASP A 205 -10.46 -5.69 -12.79
C ASP A 205 -11.96 -5.98 -12.71
N ARG A 206 -12.43 -7.11 -13.28
CA ARG A 206 -13.83 -7.53 -13.15
C ARG A 206 -14.25 -7.73 -11.69
N MET A 207 -13.36 -8.26 -10.85
CA MET A 207 -13.63 -8.46 -9.42
C MET A 207 -13.69 -7.14 -8.66
N TYR A 208 -12.83 -6.16 -8.99
CA TYR A 208 -12.96 -4.81 -8.44
C TYR A 208 -14.28 -4.14 -8.84
N GLN A 209 -14.70 -4.26 -10.10
CA GLN A 209 -16.00 -3.74 -10.56
C GLN A 209 -17.17 -4.38 -9.80
N MET A 210 -17.12 -5.71 -9.60
CA MET A 210 -18.11 -6.42 -8.80
C MET A 210 -18.08 -5.95 -7.34
N ALA A 211 -16.90 -5.81 -6.73
CA ALA A 211 -16.76 -5.33 -5.36
C ALA A 211 -17.38 -3.92 -5.19
N ARG A 212 -17.14 -3.02 -6.15
CA ARG A 212 -17.74 -1.69 -6.17
C ARG A 212 -19.26 -1.73 -6.19
N SER A 213 -19.85 -2.65 -6.95
CA SER A 213 -21.32 -2.83 -6.99
C SER A 213 -21.89 -3.42 -5.70
N MET A 214 -21.10 -4.21 -4.97
CA MET A 214 -21.48 -4.82 -3.69
C MET A 214 -21.34 -3.87 -2.49
N ALA A 215 -20.53 -2.82 -2.62
CA ALA A 215 -20.18 -1.87 -1.56
C ALA A 215 -21.31 -0.86 -1.24
N VAL A 216 -22.56 -1.32 -1.09
CA VAL A 216 -23.75 -0.49 -0.88
C VAL A 216 -23.72 0.27 0.45
N THR A 217 -23.06 -0.29 1.46
CA THR A 217 -22.93 0.29 2.82
C THR A 217 -21.54 0.86 3.10
N ALA A 218 -20.67 0.91 2.09
CA ALA A 218 -19.31 1.41 2.27
C ALA A 218 -19.29 2.92 2.53
N THR A 219 -18.35 3.36 3.34
CA THR A 219 -18.12 4.79 3.58
C THR A 219 -17.58 5.47 2.33
N PRO A 220 -17.69 6.81 2.19
CA PRO A 220 -17.07 7.53 1.09
C PRO A 220 -15.57 7.23 0.93
N ARG A 221 -14.80 7.18 2.03
CA ARG A 221 -13.39 6.79 2.00
C ARG A 221 -13.16 5.38 1.47
N GLN A 222 -13.99 4.41 1.86
CA GLN A 222 -13.90 3.03 1.35
C GLN A 222 -14.22 2.95 -0.15
N LEU A 223 -15.22 3.69 -0.60
CA LEU A 223 -15.57 3.77 -2.03
C LEU A 223 -14.46 4.45 -2.85
N ALA A 224 -13.89 5.54 -2.33
CA ALA A 224 -12.77 6.21 -2.97
C ALA A 224 -11.53 5.31 -3.01
N TRP A 225 -11.28 4.54 -1.95
CA TRP A 225 -10.22 3.52 -1.95
C TRP A 225 -10.42 2.45 -3.02
N LEU A 226 -11.65 1.95 -3.22
CA LEU A 226 -11.95 0.98 -4.29
C LEU A 226 -11.64 1.55 -5.67
N ASP A 227 -12.07 2.78 -5.92
CA ASP A 227 -11.84 3.47 -7.18
C ASP A 227 -10.33 3.75 -7.38
N LEU A 228 -9.61 4.09 -6.32
CA LEU A 228 -8.14 4.19 -6.30
C LEU A 228 -7.47 2.88 -6.71
N GLN A 229 -7.83 1.73 -6.12
CA GLN A 229 -7.23 0.44 -6.45
C GLN A 229 -7.42 0.05 -7.92
N ARG A 230 -8.58 0.39 -8.49
CA ARG A 230 -8.83 0.20 -9.94
C ARG A 230 -7.93 1.09 -10.79
N GLY A 231 -7.72 2.33 -10.36
CA GLY A 231 -6.80 3.25 -11.02
C GLY A 231 -5.36 2.75 -10.99
N LEU A 232 -4.90 2.22 -9.85
CA LEU A 232 -3.57 1.62 -9.71
C LEU A 232 -3.38 0.40 -10.63
N LEU A 233 -4.40 -0.46 -10.75
CA LEU A 233 -4.38 -1.57 -11.71
C LEU A 233 -4.33 -1.08 -13.16
N ALA A 234 -5.04 0.01 -13.50
CA ALA A 234 -4.96 0.61 -14.83
C ALA A 234 -3.58 1.21 -15.10
N LEU A 235 -3.00 1.91 -14.12
CA LEU A 235 -1.66 2.48 -14.17
C LEU A 235 -0.60 1.38 -14.39
N ALA A 236 -0.67 0.29 -13.62
CA ALA A 236 0.23 -0.87 -13.75
C ALA A 236 0.26 -1.45 -15.17
N ARG A 237 -0.81 -1.26 -15.94
CA ARG A 237 -1.00 -1.75 -17.31
C ARG A 237 -0.75 -0.69 -18.39
N GLY A 238 -0.29 0.50 -18.01
CA GLY A 238 -0.07 1.61 -18.94
C GLY A 238 -1.38 2.23 -19.47
N ARG A 239 -2.53 1.97 -18.83
CA ARG A 239 -3.83 2.52 -19.23
C ARG A 239 -4.08 3.85 -18.52
N TYR A 240 -3.31 4.87 -18.90
CA TYR A 240 -3.28 6.13 -18.15
C TYR A 240 -4.63 6.88 -18.11
N ALA A 241 -5.41 6.85 -19.19
CA ALA A 241 -6.73 7.48 -19.21
C ALA A 241 -7.74 6.76 -18.29
N ASP A 242 -7.69 5.43 -18.24
CA ASP A 242 -8.52 4.62 -17.33
C ASP A 242 -8.11 4.87 -15.87
N ALA A 243 -6.81 5.00 -15.60
CA ALA A 243 -6.27 5.33 -14.29
C ALA A 243 -6.77 6.69 -13.81
N GLU A 244 -6.60 7.73 -14.62
CA GLU A 244 -7.10 9.07 -14.30
C GLU A 244 -8.61 9.10 -14.07
N THR A 245 -9.40 8.40 -14.90
CA THR A 245 -10.86 8.32 -14.73
C THR A 245 -11.20 7.74 -13.35
N SER A 246 -10.49 6.70 -12.93
CA SER A 246 -10.71 6.06 -11.63
C SER A 246 -10.27 6.96 -10.47
N TYR A 247 -9.13 7.65 -10.58
CA TYR A 247 -8.67 8.61 -9.58
C TYR A 247 -9.60 9.82 -9.43
N ARG A 248 -10.12 10.36 -10.53
CA ARG A 248 -11.13 11.43 -10.50
C ARG A 248 -12.45 10.97 -9.89
N SER A 249 -12.85 9.71 -10.12
CA SER A 249 -14.00 9.10 -9.43
C SER A 249 -13.75 9.04 -7.92
N ALA A 250 -12.56 8.59 -7.51
CA ALA A 250 -12.19 8.51 -6.11
C ALA A 250 -12.22 9.90 -5.43
N ASP A 251 -11.63 10.92 -6.07
CA ASP A 251 -11.58 12.29 -5.56
C ASP A 251 -12.98 12.91 -5.45
N ALA A 252 -13.85 12.66 -6.42
CA ALA A 252 -15.23 13.13 -6.37
C ALA A 252 -16.03 12.51 -5.20
N VAL A 253 -15.69 11.28 -4.78
CA VAL A 253 -16.34 10.58 -3.68
C VAL A 253 -15.77 11.00 -2.33
N PHE A 254 -14.45 11.20 -2.23
CA PHE A 254 -13.77 11.57 -1.00
C PHE A 254 -12.72 12.66 -1.23
N PRO A 255 -13.17 13.91 -1.41
CA PRO A 255 -12.31 15.01 -1.83
C PRO A 255 -11.30 15.40 -0.75
N GLY A 256 -10.14 15.87 -1.20
CA GLY A 256 -9.11 16.43 -0.34
C GLY A 256 -8.17 15.38 0.29
N TRP A 257 -8.31 14.11 -0.08
CA TRP A 257 -7.47 13.03 0.43
C TRP A 257 -6.17 12.98 -0.36
N TRP A 258 -5.08 13.32 0.31
CA TRP A 258 -3.74 13.46 -0.25
C TRP A 258 -3.31 12.24 -1.10
N VAL A 259 -3.69 11.03 -0.70
CA VAL A 259 -3.41 9.78 -1.44
C VAL A 259 -3.98 9.81 -2.86
N ILE A 260 -5.19 10.34 -3.05
CA ILE A 260 -5.78 10.40 -4.40
C ILE A 260 -5.17 11.55 -5.20
N GLU A 261 -4.93 12.68 -4.52
CA GLU A 261 -4.32 13.85 -5.15
C GLU A 261 -2.91 13.56 -5.66
N GLU A 262 -2.12 12.74 -4.96
CA GLU A 262 -0.77 12.34 -5.39
C GLU A 262 -0.82 11.54 -6.70
N HIS A 263 -1.78 10.65 -6.85
CA HIS A 263 -1.94 9.84 -8.06
C HIS A 263 -2.55 10.64 -9.22
N LEU A 264 -3.33 11.68 -8.92
CA LEU A 264 -3.74 12.68 -9.91
C LEU A 264 -2.55 13.53 -10.38
N ALA A 265 -1.59 13.84 -9.51
CA ALA A 265 -0.35 14.52 -9.89
C ALA A 265 0.56 13.59 -10.72
N GLU A 266 0.70 12.34 -10.31
CA GLU A 266 1.48 11.30 -11.00
C GLU A 266 0.94 11.07 -12.41
N ILE A 267 -0.38 10.87 -12.56
CA ILE A 267 -0.96 10.62 -13.87
C ILE A 267 -0.88 11.85 -14.79
N ALA A 268 -0.92 13.06 -14.23
CA ALA A 268 -0.67 14.27 -14.99
C ALA A 268 0.77 14.31 -15.51
N ALA A 269 1.76 13.96 -14.68
CA ALA A 269 3.17 13.88 -15.10
C ALA A 269 3.37 12.83 -16.21
N LEU A 270 2.83 11.62 -16.01
CA LEU A 270 2.92 10.51 -16.98
C LEU A 270 2.26 10.80 -18.33
N GLN A 271 1.25 11.67 -18.36
CA GLN A 271 0.61 12.13 -19.59
C GLN A 271 1.25 13.40 -20.18
N GLY A 272 2.35 13.88 -19.61
CA GLY A 272 3.06 15.08 -20.06
C GLY A 272 2.40 16.41 -19.66
N ARG A 273 1.38 16.39 -18.79
CA ARG A 273 0.74 17.59 -18.21
C ARG A 273 1.59 18.13 -17.05
N ARG A 274 2.84 18.49 -17.35
CA ARG A 274 3.88 18.83 -16.36
C ARG A 274 3.52 20.01 -15.46
N ASP A 275 2.94 21.08 -16.01
CA ASP A 275 2.58 22.26 -15.21
C ASP A 275 1.51 21.93 -14.16
N GLU A 276 0.52 21.10 -14.51
CA GLU A 276 -0.49 20.61 -13.58
C GLU A 276 0.13 19.72 -12.49
N ALA A 277 0.98 18.77 -12.88
CA ALA A 277 1.67 17.91 -11.93
C ALA A 277 2.53 18.72 -10.94
N ARG A 278 3.26 19.72 -11.44
CA ARG A 278 4.11 20.59 -10.63
C ARG A 278 3.31 21.33 -9.57
N GLU A 279 2.18 21.91 -9.95
CA GLU A 279 1.33 22.65 -9.02
C GLU A 279 0.74 21.73 -7.94
N ARG A 280 0.17 20.59 -8.36
CA ARG A 280 -0.37 19.60 -7.41
C ARG A 280 0.68 19.10 -6.43
N TYR A 281 1.89 18.76 -6.89
CA TYR A 281 2.95 18.30 -5.99
C TYR A 281 3.42 19.39 -5.04
N ARG A 282 3.49 20.67 -5.46
CA ARG A 282 3.81 21.77 -4.54
C ARG A 282 2.80 21.88 -3.41
N GLU A 283 1.51 21.92 -3.73
CA GLU A 283 0.43 21.97 -2.74
C GLU A 283 0.49 20.78 -1.77
N LEU A 284 0.74 19.57 -2.30
CA LEU A 284 0.89 18.36 -1.49
C LEU A 284 2.10 18.41 -0.56
N ILE A 285 3.27 18.86 -1.06
CA ILE A 285 4.48 18.99 -0.25
C ILE A 285 4.28 20.01 0.88
N GLU A 286 3.62 21.13 0.60
CA GLU A 286 3.32 22.16 1.61
C GLU A 286 2.41 21.62 2.73
N ARG A 287 1.42 20.80 2.37
CA ARG A 287 0.45 20.26 3.33
C ARG A 287 0.95 19.04 4.11
N THR A 288 1.76 18.20 3.48
CA THR A 288 2.14 16.88 4.04
C THR A 288 3.60 16.78 4.47
N GLY A 289 4.49 17.56 3.85
CA GLY A 289 5.93 17.38 4.01
C GLY A 289 6.45 16.01 3.56
N ASN A 290 5.68 15.24 2.78
CA ASN A 290 6.05 13.87 2.41
C ASN A 290 7.24 13.88 1.44
N PRO A 291 8.35 13.17 1.75
CA PRO A 291 9.53 13.12 0.92
C PRO A 291 9.34 12.46 -0.46
N GLU A 292 8.37 11.54 -0.62
CA GLU A 292 8.07 10.92 -1.93
C GLU A 292 7.58 11.97 -2.93
N PHE A 293 6.76 12.94 -2.49
CA PHE A 293 6.29 14.02 -3.37
C PHE A 293 7.40 15.00 -3.70
N MET A 294 8.36 15.19 -2.78
CA MET A 294 9.55 15.99 -3.04
C MET A 294 10.40 15.35 -4.14
N ASP A 295 10.56 14.02 -4.11
CA ASP A 295 11.25 13.27 -5.17
C ASP A 295 10.53 13.39 -6.51
N ALA A 296 9.21 13.18 -6.54
CA ALA A 296 8.41 13.32 -7.76
C ALA A 296 8.52 14.74 -8.36
N LEU A 297 8.44 15.78 -7.53
CA LEU A 297 8.63 17.16 -7.99
C LEU A 297 10.08 17.44 -8.42
N ALA A 298 11.06 16.90 -7.71
CA ALA A 298 12.48 17.06 -8.06
C ALA A 298 12.78 16.45 -9.44
N GLU A 299 12.14 15.34 -9.80
CA GLU A 299 12.23 14.74 -11.13
C GLU A 299 11.69 15.67 -12.22
N ILE A 300 10.47 16.21 -12.03
CA ILE A 300 9.88 17.18 -12.97
C ILE A 300 10.80 18.39 -13.14
N LEU A 301 11.33 18.97 -12.05
CA LEU A 301 12.24 20.11 -12.12
C LEU A 301 13.55 19.78 -12.86
N ARG A 302 14.06 18.56 -12.69
CA ARG A 302 15.27 18.09 -13.39
C ARG A 302 15.02 17.99 -14.90
N GLU A 303 13.87 17.48 -15.31
CA GLU A 303 13.47 17.42 -16.72
C GLU A 303 13.31 18.82 -17.33
N ASP A 304 12.84 19.78 -16.55
CA ASP A 304 12.69 21.19 -16.95
C ASP A 304 14.02 21.96 -16.95
N GLY A 305 15.12 21.35 -16.48
CA GLY A 305 16.44 21.95 -16.40
C GLY A 305 16.69 22.80 -15.13
N ASP A 306 15.74 22.86 -14.20
CA ASP A 306 15.93 23.47 -12.88
C ASP A 306 16.67 22.52 -11.93
N GLN A 307 17.96 22.34 -12.20
CA GLN A 307 18.82 21.47 -11.41
C GLN A 307 18.97 21.94 -9.96
N ALA A 308 18.90 23.26 -9.72
CA ALA A 308 19.04 23.83 -8.38
C ALA A 308 17.81 23.51 -7.52
N GLY A 309 16.60 23.73 -8.07
CA GLY A 309 15.34 23.37 -7.42
C GLY A 309 15.23 21.87 -7.17
N ALA A 310 15.58 21.04 -8.17
CA ALA A 310 15.61 19.59 -8.03
C ALA A 310 16.55 19.15 -6.90
N SER A 311 17.78 19.67 -6.87
CA SER A 311 18.77 19.32 -5.83
C SER A 311 18.32 19.73 -4.43
N ALA A 312 17.68 20.89 -4.29
CA ALA A 312 17.17 21.36 -3.01
C ALA A 312 16.03 20.48 -2.48
N LEU A 313 15.12 20.03 -3.35
CA LEU A 313 14.06 19.10 -2.98
C LEU A 313 14.61 17.71 -2.63
N THR A 314 15.54 17.17 -3.43
CA THR A 314 16.17 15.89 -3.14
C THR A 314 16.87 15.91 -1.77
N GLN A 315 17.61 16.96 -1.42
CA GLN A 315 18.24 17.09 -0.10
C GLN A 315 17.23 17.09 1.05
N ARG A 316 16.09 17.77 0.87
CA ARG A 316 15.00 17.76 1.86
C ARG A 316 14.37 16.37 1.97
N ALA A 317 14.15 15.69 0.85
CA ALA A 317 13.63 14.34 0.82
C ALA A 317 14.58 13.37 1.55
N THR A 318 15.89 13.43 1.28
CA THR A 318 16.91 12.63 1.95
C THR A 318 16.89 12.81 3.47
N ALA A 319 16.81 14.05 3.95
CA ALA A 319 16.73 14.34 5.38
C ALA A 319 15.46 13.74 6.01
N ALA A 320 14.29 13.95 5.38
CA ALA A 320 13.03 13.41 5.86
C ALA A 320 12.98 11.87 5.83
N PHE A 321 13.56 11.22 4.81
CA PHE A 321 13.69 9.76 4.78
C PHE A 321 14.65 9.24 5.85
N ALA A 322 15.75 9.93 6.12
CA ALA A 322 16.68 9.56 7.18
C ALA A 322 16.00 9.58 8.56
N ASP A 323 15.22 10.63 8.84
CA ASP A 323 14.42 10.75 10.07
C ASP A 323 13.39 9.61 10.15
N LEU A 324 12.66 9.37 9.05
CA LEU A 324 11.63 8.32 9.00
C LEU A 324 12.22 6.91 9.19
N ILE A 325 13.37 6.61 8.61
CA ILE A 325 14.08 5.34 8.81
C ILE A 325 14.54 5.18 10.26
N ALA A 326 15.04 6.26 10.87
CA ALA A 326 15.53 6.22 12.24
C ALA A 326 14.39 5.95 13.25
N GLU A 327 13.23 6.56 13.03
CA GLU A 327 12.08 6.45 13.93
C GLU A 327 11.23 5.19 13.65
N HIS A 328 11.09 4.81 12.37
CA HIS A 328 10.14 3.79 11.92
C HIS A 328 10.73 2.84 10.88
N PRO A 329 11.84 2.12 11.19
CA PRO A 329 12.60 1.38 10.19
C PRO A 329 11.76 0.37 9.39
N ALA A 330 10.90 -0.42 10.05
CA ALA A 330 10.08 -1.43 9.36
C ALA A 330 9.08 -0.84 8.36
N ALA A 331 8.53 0.34 8.67
CA ALA A 331 7.50 0.95 7.84
C ALA A 331 8.11 1.86 6.76
N ALA A 332 9.21 2.55 7.07
CA ALA A 332 9.92 3.48 6.18
C ALA A 332 10.66 2.80 5.02
N THR A 333 11.15 1.58 5.26
CA THR A 333 12.14 0.92 4.39
C THR A 333 11.67 0.74 2.95
N GLY A 334 10.37 0.47 2.76
CA GLY A 334 9.79 0.36 1.42
C GLY A 334 9.76 1.67 0.64
N HIS A 335 9.42 2.76 1.34
CA HIS A 335 9.20 4.09 0.77
C HIS A 335 10.51 4.81 0.45
N ALA A 336 11.51 4.64 1.31
CA ALA A 336 12.82 5.26 1.13
C ALA A 336 13.71 4.54 0.09
N LEU A 337 13.36 3.31 -0.30
CA LEU A 337 14.18 2.51 -1.20
C LEU A 337 14.33 3.16 -2.57
N ASP A 338 13.21 3.59 -3.17
CA ASP A 338 13.20 4.20 -4.50
C ASP A 338 14.03 5.49 -4.53
N HIS A 339 13.97 6.28 -3.46
CA HIS A 339 14.79 7.47 -3.28
C HIS A 339 16.30 7.16 -3.37
N PHE A 340 16.77 6.16 -2.61
CA PHE A 340 18.19 5.80 -2.58
C PHE A 340 18.65 4.98 -3.80
N ILE A 341 17.72 4.53 -4.65
CA ILE A 341 18.03 3.95 -5.96
C ILE A 341 18.16 5.03 -7.04
N ALA A 342 17.22 5.99 -7.08
CA ALA A 342 17.04 6.89 -8.21
C ALA A 342 17.33 8.37 -7.91
N SER A 343 16.81 8.90 -6.80
CA SER A 343 16.80 10.34 -6.49
C SER A 343 18.11 10.83 -5.87
N ASP A 344 18.57 10.16 -4.81
CA ASP A 344 19.88 10.37 -4.16
C ASP A 344 20.61 9.02 -4.04
N PRO A 345 21.29 8.55 -5.10
CA PRO A 345 21.81 7.20 -5.15
C PRO A 345 22.79 6.86 -4.02
N GLN A 346 22.38 5.95 -3.13
CA GLN A 346 23.20 5.39 -2.06
C GLN A 346 23.11 3.86 -2.11
N PRO A 347 23.81 3.19 -3.05
CA PRO A 347 23.50 1.81 -3.43
C PRO A 347 23.62 0.79 -2.28
N ASP A 348 24.61 0.94 -1.40
CA ASP A 348 24.75 0.05 -0.25
C ASP A 348 23.65 0.26 0.81
N LEU A 349 23.14 1.48 0.96
CA LEU A 349 21.99 1.75 1.82
C LEU A 349 20.72 1.18 1.18
N ALA A 350 20.51 1.41 -0.12
CA ALA A 350 19.39 0.85 -0.87
C ALA A 350 19.34 -0.68 -0.75
N VAL A 351 20.47 -1.37 -0.89
CA VAL A 351 20.54 -2.83 -0.71
C VAL A 351 20.16 -3.25 0.71
N ARG A 352 20.69 -2.59 1.76
CA ARG A 352 20.31 -2.91 3.15
C ARG A 352 18.82 -2.72 3.40
N LEU A 353 18.25 -1.64 2.87
CA LEU A 353 16.82 -1.38 2.97
C LEU A 353 16.03 -2.48 2.22
N ALA A 354 16.39 -2.82 0.99
CA ALA A 354 15.69 -3.84 0.23
C ALA A 354 15.78 -5.24 0.87
N GLU A 355 16.91 -5.57 1.50
CA GLU A 355 17.10 -6.83 2.24
C GLU A 355 16.18 -6.88 3.48
N LEU A 356 16.16 -5.80 4.28
CA LEU A 356 15.23 -5.66 5.42
C LEU A 356 13.77 -5.75 4.96
N ASN A 357 13.45 -5.12 3.83
CA ASN A 357 12.12 -5.15 3.24
C ASN A 357 11.70 -6.59 2.88
N ARG A 358 12.58 -7.34 2.24
CA ARG A 358 12.34 -8.73 1.84
C ARG A 358 12.21 -9.64 3.07
N ASP A 359 13.00 -9.42 4.11
CA ASP A 359 12.90 -10.19 5.36
C ASP A 359 11.55 -9.99 6.06
N GLN A 360 10.96 -8.79 5.92
CA GLN A 360 9.64 -8.46 6.49
C GLN A 360 8.48 -8.92 5.60
N ARG A 361 8.63 -8.80 4.27
CA ARG A 361 7.60 -9.12 3.27
C ARG A 361 8.21 -9.80 2.05
N ALA A 362 8.43 -11.11 2.12
CA ALA A 362 9.09 -11.89 1.06
C ALA A 362 8.28 -12.07 -0.25
N GLY A 363 7.16 -11.34 -0.43
CA GLY A 363 6.38 -11.36 -1.66
C GLY A 363 7.07 -10.71 -2.86
N GLY A 364 6.51 -10.95 -4.05
CA GLY A 364 7.08 -10.55 -5.33
C GLY A 364 7.46 -9.07 -5.44
N ALA A 365 6.65 -8.14 -4.90
CA ALA A 365 7.00 -6.72 -4.89
C ALA A 365 8.33 -6.42 -4.16
N ALA A 366 8.61 -7.08 -3.04
CA ALA A 366 9.87 -6.89 -2.33
C ALA A 366 11.06 -7.54 -3.06
N LEU A 367 10.82 -8.68 -3.71
CA LEU A 367 11.83 -9.33 -4.56
C LEU A 367 12.17 -8.45 -5.78
N THR A 368 11.17 -7.85 -6.43
CA THR A 368 11.36 -6.86 -7.51
C THR A 368 12.25 -5.70 -7.03
N ALA A 369 11.91 -5.10 -5.89
CA ALA A 369 12.67 -3.98 -5.35
C ALA A 369 14.10 -4.37 -4.95
N LEU A 370 14.30 -5.59 -4.43
CA LEU A 370 15.62 -6.14 -4.12
C LEU A 370 16.47 -6.37 -5.38
N ILE A 371 15.86 -6.80 -6.50
CA ILE A 371 16.55 -6.89 -7.79
C ILE A 371 17.04 -5.51 -8.23
N GLU A 372 16.20 -4.48 -8.17
CA GLU A 372 16.58 -3.11 -8.53
C GLU A 372 17.70 -2.57 -7.64
N ALA A 373 17.63 -2.80 -6.33
CA ALA A 373 18.68 -2.38 -5.41
C ALA A 373 20.03 -3.06 -5.71
N TYR A 374 20.02 -4.38 -5.99
CA TYR A 374 21.24 -5.09 -6.38
C TYR A 374 21.79 -4.60 -7.73
N LEU A 375 20.93 -4.33 -8.71
CA LEU A 375 21.34 -3.73 -9.98
C LEU A 375 21.97 -2.35 -9.80
N ALA A 376 21.36 -1.48 -8.99
CA ALA A 376 21.88 -0.15 -8.69
C ALA A 376 23.26 -0.21 -7.99
N ALA A 377 23.50 -1.25 -7.19
CA ALA A 377 24.78 -1.51 -6.52
C ALA A 377 25.81 -2.27 -7.38
N GLY A 378 25.50 -2.63 -8.63
CA GLY A 378 26.38 -3.43 -9.49
C GLY A 378 26.54 -4.89 -9.03
N ARG A 379 25.66 -5.36 -8.14
CA ARG A 379 25.67 -6.71 -7.55
C ARG A 379 24.91 -7.70 -8.44
N HIS A 380 25.39 -7.89 -9.68
CA HIS A 380 24.64 -8.58 -10.74
C HIS A 380 24.33 -10.05 -10.43
N GLU A 381 25.25 -10.80 -9.81
CA GLU A 381 25.01 -12.21 -9.46
C GLU A 381 23.89 -12.36 -8.42
N GLN A 382 23.83 -11.44 -7.45
CA GLN A 382 22.76 -11.40 -6.44
C GLN A 382 21.44 -10.98 -7.08
N ALA A 383 21.45 -9.99 -7.98
CA ALA A 383 20.27 -9.61 -8.76
C ALA A 383 19.73 -10.80 -9.58
N LEU A 384 20.60 -11.57 -10.24
CA LEU A 384 20.23 -12.77 -11.00
C LEU A 384 19.64 -13.86 -10.10
N ALA A 385 20.25 -14.12 -8.95
CA ALA A 385 19.72 -15.09 -8.00
C ALA A 385 18.32 -14.71 -7.52
N THR A 386 18.09 -13.44 -7.16
CA THR A 386 16.78 -12.93 -6.75
C THR A 386 15.77 -12.93 -7.91
N ALA A 387 16.20 -12.60 -9.13
CA ALA A 387 15.34 -12.67 -10.32
C ALA A 387 14.85 -14.10 -10.58
N ARG A 388 15.71 -15.12 -10.42
CA ARG A 388 15.31 -16.52 -10.53
C ARG A 388 14.33 -16.93 -9.42
N GLN A 389 14.49 -16.40 -8.21
CA GLN A 389 13.52 -16.60 -7.13
C GLN A 389 12.16 -16.00 -7.49
N LEU A 390 12.14 -14.73 -7.93
CA LEU A 390 10.92 -14.04 -8.36
C LEU A 390 10.18 -14.82 -9.45
N LEU A 391 10.88 -15.22 -10.51
CA LEU A 391 10.34 -15.97 -11.65
C LEU A 391 9.87 -17.40 -11.30
N ALA A 392 10.31 -17.94 -10.15
CA ALA A 392 9.80 -19.22 -9.64
C ALA A 392 8.51 -19.06 -8.82
N THR A 393 8.10 -17.84 -8.51
CA THR A 393 6.82 -17.55 -7.84
C THR A 393 5.68 -17.37 -8.86
N ARG A 394 4.46 -17.16 -8.36
CA ARG A 394 3.31 -16.80 -9.21
C ARG A 394 3.26 -15.32 -9.58
N TRP A 395 4.22 -14.50 -9.15
CA TRP A 395 4.25 -13.07 -9.41
C TRP A 395 4.45 -12.78 -10.89
N ASP A 396 3.47 -12.11 -11.51
CA ASP A 396 3.40 -11.85 -12.94
C ASP A 396 2.97 -10.40 -13.15
N THR A 397 3.93 -9.48 -12.95
CA THR A 397 3.75 -8.04 -13.09
C THR A 397 4.78 -7.45 -14.02
N ALA A 398 4.43 -6.35 -14.71
CA ALA A 398 5.30 -5.76 -15.72
C ALA A 398 6.65 -5.32 -15.14
N ASP A 399 6.63 -4.66 -13.98
CA ASP A 399 7.81 -4.22 -13.22
C ASP A 399 8.68 -5.40 -12.76
N GLY A 400 8.07 -6.48 -12.26
CA GLY A 400 8.80 -7.69 -11.88
C GLY A 400 9.53 -8.33 -13.05
N HIS A 401 8.86 -8.43 -14.21
CA HIS A 401 9.49 -8.95 -15.43
C HIS A 401 10.55 -8.00 -15.99
N ALA A 402 10.36 -6.68 -15.90
CA ALA A 402 11.35 -5.69 -16.32
C ALA A 402 12.62 -5.77 -15.45
N ALA A 403 12.46 -5.89 -14.13
CA ALA A 403 13.56 -6.08 -13.18
C ALA A 403 14.33 -7.36 -13.46
N ALA A 404 13.61 -8.49 -13.62
CA ALA A 404 14.21 -9.77 -13.95
C ALA A 404 14.95 -9.74 -15.30
N SER A 405 14.38 -9.07 -16.31
CA SER A 405 15.02 -8.85 -17.61
C SER A 405 16.36 -8.14 -17.46
N ARG A 406 16.43 -7.05 -16.69
CA ARG A 406 17.68 -6.32 -16.45
C ARG A 406 18.73 -7.17 -15.73
N ALA A 407 18.33 -7.93 -14.71
CA ALA A 407 19.22 -8.84 -13.99
C ALA A 407 19.81 -9.94 -14.88
N LEU A 408 18.98 -10.56 -15.72
CA LEU A 408 19.40 -11.57 -16.69
C LEU A 408 20.37 -10.99 -17.73
N ALA A 409 20.05 -9.80 -18.27
CA ALA A 409 20.89 -9.12 -19.25
C ALA A 409 22.26 -8.75 -18.66
N ALA A 410 22.30 -8.25 -17.42
CA ALA A 410 23.53 -7.87 -16.72
C ALA A 410 24.49 -9.06 -16.49
N CYS A 411 23.98 -10.30 -16.54
CA CYS A 411 24.76 -11.53 -16.44
C CYS A 411 24.97 -12.25 -17.78
N GLY A 412 24.59 -11.63 -18.91
CA GLY A 412 24.76 -12.21 -20.25
C GLY A 412 23.71 -13.25 -20.65
N GLU A 413 22.65 -13.46 -19.88
CA GLU A 413 21.54 -14.37 -20.22
C GLU A 413 20.54 -13.72 -21.19
N VAL A 414 21.02 -13.28 -22.36
CA VAL A 414 20.28 -12.43 -23.29
C VAL A 414 18.96 -13.06 -23.76
N ALA A 415 18.93 -14.36 -24.05
CA ALA A 415 17.71 -15.03 -24.51
C ALA A 415 16.61 -14.99 -23.44
N SER A 416 16.95 -15.35 -22.20
CA SER A 416 16.05 -15.29 -21.05
C SER A 416 15.61 -13.85 -20.76
N ALA A 417 16.54 -12.88 -20.84
CA ALA A 417 16.24 -11.46 -20.67
C ALA A 417 15.19 -10.98 -21.69
N ARG A 418 15.36 -11.32 -22.98
CA ARG A 418 14.39 -11.00 -24.04
C ARG A 418 13.00 -11.58 -23.77
N THR A 419 12.92 -12.81 -23.25
CA THR A 419 11.63 -13.41 -22.84
C THR A 419 10.95 -12.56 -21.78
N GLN A 420 11.67 -12.15 -20.73
CA GLN A 420 11.10 -11.34 -19.66
C GLN A 420 10.75 -9.91 -20.12
N ALA A 421 11.59 -9.30 -20.96
CA ALA A 421 11.33 -8.01 -21.59
C ALA A 421 10.02 -8.00 -22.40
N ARG A 422 9.76 -9.06 -23.17
CA ARG A 422 8.50 -9.21 -23.93
C ARG A 422 7.31 -9.34 -23.00
N ARG A 423 7.42 -10.19 -21.97
CA ARG A 423 6.35 -10.35 -20.97
C ARG A 423 6.02 -9.04 -20.26
N ALA A 424 7.03 -8.25 -19.89
CA ALA A 424 6.83 -6.92 -19.31
C ALA A 424 6.02 -6.00 -20.24
N ARG A 425 6.35 -5.96 -21.54
CA ARG A 425 5.63 -5.16 -22.55
C ARG A 425 4.23 -5.67 -22.85
N GLU A 426 3.99 -6.97 -22.78
CA GLU A 426 2.63 -7.54 -22.90
C GLU A 426 1.72 -7.07 -21.76
N LEU A 427 2.23 -7.01 -20.54
CA LEU A 427 1.49 -6.59 -19.35
C LEU A 427 1.30 -5.07 -19.29
N ASN A 428 2.32 -4.32 -19.69
CA ASN A 428 2.31 -2.86 -19.77
C ASN A 428 3.04 -2.38 -21.03
N PRO A 429 2.32 -1.95 -22.08
CA PRO A 429 2.92 -1.48 -23.31
C PRO A 429 3.79 -0.22 -23.15
N LEU A 430 3.70 0.50 -22.04
CA LEU A 430 4.43 1.74 -21.76
C LEU A 430 5.67 1.53 -20.88
N ILE A 431 5.85 0.35 -20.28
CA ILE A 431 6.97 0.10 -19.35
C ILE A 431 8.33 0.25 -20.03
N GLU A 432 9.29 0.92 -19.40
CA GLU A 432 10.62 1.11 -19.98
C GLU A 432 11.40 -0.20 -20.05
N ILE A 433 11.92 -0.52 -21.24
CA ILE A 433 12.73 -1.71 -21.53
C ILE A 433 13.83 -1.30 -22.49
N GLU A 434 15.04 -1.84 -22.31
CA GLU A 434 16.16 -1.62 -23.23
C GLU A 434 15.78 -2.04 -24.66
N PRO A 435 15.85 -1.15 -25.68
CA PRO A 435 15.40 -1.45 -27.03
C PRO A 435 16.08 -2.68 -27.66
N THR A 436 17.33 -2.94 -27.31
CA THR A 436 18.12 -4.10 -27.78
C THR A 436 17.55 -5.45 -27.33
N LEU A 437 16.72 -5.47 -26.27
CA LEU A 437 16.05 -6.66 -25.76
C LEU A 437 14.68 -6.91 -26.42
N LEU A 438 14.21 -6.01 -27.27
CA LEU A 438 12.94 -6.14 -27.99
C LEU A 438 13.09 -6.58 -29.45
N VAL A 439 14.33 -6.59 -29.97
CA VAL A 439 14.63 -7.01 -31.34
C VAL A 439 15.15 -8.45 -31.32
N ASP A 440 14.76 -9.24 -32.32
CA ASP A 440 15.20 -10.63 -32.52
C ASP A 440 16.70 -10.76 -32.85
#